data_AF-A0A7H1MFI9-F1
#
_entry.id   AF-A0A7H1MFI9-F1
#
_cell.length_a   1.000
_cell.length_b   1.000
_cell.length_c   1.000
_cell.angle_alpha   90.00
_cell.angle_beta   90.00
_cell.angle_gamma   90.00
#
_symmetry.space_group_name_H-M   'P 1'
#
loop_
_entity.id
_entity.type
_entity.pdbx_description
1 polymer ?
#
loop_
_entity_poly.entity_id
_entity_poly.type
_entity_poly.pdbx_seq_one_letter_code
_entity_poly.pdbx_strand_id
1 'polypeptide(L)'
;MYSERMNDGIERDPEQYFRRYNPKYPERGGAKKHRSGETPTERKAALTAQRERWEKLHNAHIDRHLPKTTLLEASRNHRAKISMKSLAEQGIDRQAAAKMTPSESAAMHRKAAADRAAQQAIDSIRAF
;
A
#
# COMPACT_ATOMS: atom_id res chain seq x y z
N MET A 1 -12.05 -5.55 2.87
CA MET A 1 -12.09 -6.65 1.88
C MET A 1 -13.11 -6.29 0.80
N TYR A 2 -12.90 -6.71 -0.46
CA TYR A 2 -13.87 -6.49 -1.55
C TYR A 2 -14.18 -7.82 -2.25
N SER A 3 -15.37 -7.93 -2.83
CA SER A 3 -15.76 -9.09 -3.64
C SER A 3 -15.23 -8.95 -5.06
N GLU A 4 -14.62 -10.00 -5.60
CA GLU A 4 -14.27 -10.06 -7.03
C GLU A 4 -15.47 -10.41 -7.92
N ARG A 5 -16.66 -10.63 -7.35
CA ARG A 5 -17.90 -10.82 -8.11
C ARG A 5 -18.47 -9.46 -8.49
N MET A 6 -18.74 -9.28 -9.78
CA MET A 6 -19.35 -8.05 -10.29
C MET A 6 -20.81 -8.00 -9.88
N ASN A 7 -21.25 -6.82 -9.42
CA ASN A 7 -22.66 -6.52 -9.25
C ASN A 7 -23.23 -6.16 -10.62
N ASP A 8 -23.96 -7.10 -11.23
CA ASP A 8 -24.64 -6.95 -12.52
C ASP A 8 -26.11 -6.54 -12.37
N GLY A 9 -26.56 -6.23 -11.14
CA GLY A 9 -27.93 -5.82 -10.84
C GLY A 9 -28.94 -6.98 -10.80
N ILE A 10 -28.51 -8.22 -11.03
CA ILE A 10 -29.39 -9.40 -10.95
C ILE A 10 -29.44 -9.89 -9.51
N GLU A 11 -30.63 -9.92 -8.94
CA GLU A 11 -30.89 -10.47 -7.61
C GLU A 11 -30.60 -11.98 -7.59
N ARG A 12 -29.83 -12.41 -6.59
CA ARG A 12 -29.44 -13.81 -6.39
C ARG A 12 -29.41 -14.12 -4.91
N ASP A 13 -29.87 -15.30 -4.53
CA ASP A 13 -29.67 -15.82 -3.18
C ASP A 13 -28.17 -16.11 -2.93
N PRO A 14 -27.74 -16.21 -1.66
CA PRO A 14 -26.35 -16.54 -1.33
C PRO A 14 -25.84 -17.86 -1.94
N GLU A 15 -26.71 -18.86 -2.05
CA GLU A 15 -26.41 -20.19 -2.61
C GLU A 15 -26.14 -20.16 -4.12
N GLN A 16 -26.71 -19.19 -4.83
CA GLN A 16 -26.56 -18.95 -6.26
C GLN A 16 -25.44 -17.96 -6.54
N TYR A 17 -25.28 -16.91 -5.73
CA TYR A 17 -24.35 -15.81 -5.99
C TYR A 17 -22.92 -16.29 -6.28
N PHE A 18 -22.44 -17.30 -5.55
CA PHE A 18 -21.09 -17.84 -5.70
C PHE A 18 -20.97 -19.01 -6.69
N ARG A 19 -22.07 -19.46 -7.32
CA ARG A 19 -22.01 -20.49 -8.36
C ARG A 19 -21.18 -20.04 -9.57
N ARG A 20 -20.89 -20.97 -10.46
CA ARG A 20 -20.26 -20.66 -11.75
C ARG A 20 -21.17 -19.71 -12.54
N TYR A 21 -20.55 -18.72 -13.17
CA TYR A 21 -21.27 -17.79 -14.05
C TYR A 21 -21.75 -18.52 -15.31
N ASN A 22 -23.00 -18.28 -15.70
CA ASN A 22 -23.58 -18.79 -16.94
C ASN A 22 -23.68 -17.64 -17.96
N PRO A 23 -22.81 -17.59 -18.99
CA PRO A 23 -22.81 -16.49 -19.95
C PRO A 23 -24.06 -16.45 -20.84
N LYS A 24 -24.72 -17.59 -21.05
CA LYS A 24 -25.92 -17.68 -21.90
C LYS A 24 -27.18 -17.24 -21.14
N TYR A 25 -27.23 -17.51 -19.84
CA TYR A 25 -28.35 -17.18 -18.95
C TYR A 25 -27.81 -16.69 -17.59
N PRO A 26 -27.36 -15.42 -17.50
CA PRO A 26 -26.74 -14.84 -16.29
C PRO A 26 -27.58 -14.98 -15.00
N GLU A 27 -28.90 -14.98 -15.15
CA GLU A 27 -29.90 -15.16 -14.09
C GLU A 27 -30.00 -16.59 -13.56
N ARG A 28 -29.46 -17.58 -14.29
CA ARG A 28 -29.44 -19.00 -13.90
C ARG A 28 -28.08 -19.44 -13.35
N GLY A 29 -27.11 -18.53 -13.33
CA GLY A 29 -25.76 -18.74 -12.80
C GLY A 29 -25.44 -17.85 -11.61
N GLY A 30 -24.22 -17.98 -11.09
CA GLY A 30 -23.69 -17.05 -10.10
C GLY A 30 -23.13 -15.77 -10.72
N ALA A 31 -22.77 -14.79 -9.90
CA ALA A 31 -22.26 -13.51 -10.37
C ALA A 31 -20.92 -13.67 -11.12
N LYS A 32 -20.73 -12.92 -12.21
CA LYS A 32 -19.49 -12.99 -13.00
C LYS A 32 -18.29 -12.48 -12.20
N LYS A 33 -17.16 -13.18 -12.24
CA LYS A 33 -15.91 -12.66 -11.67
C LYS A 33 -15.38 -11.52 -12.54
N HIS A 34 -14.92 -10.45 -11.91
CA HIS A 34 -14.42 -9.26 -12.59
C HIS A 34 -13.20 -9.56 -13.49
N ARG A 35 -12.25 -10.35 -12.98
CA ARG A 35 -10.97 -10.64 -13.65
C ARG A 35 -10.88 -12.05 -14.23
N SER A 36 -11.97 -12.56 -14.81
CA SER A 36 -11.96 -13.88 -15.43
C SER A 36 -11.22 -13.85 -16.77
N GLY A 37 -10.12 -14.63 -16.89
CA GLY A 37 -9.42 -14.82 -18.16
C GLY A 37 -8.21 -13.91 -18.41
N GLU A 38 -7.87 -13.00 -17.49
CA GLU A 38 -6.68 -12.14 -17.65
C GLU A 38 -5.37 -12.93 -17.65
N THR A 39 -4.44 -12.49 -18.49
CA THR A 39 -3.03 -12.96 -18.52
C THR A 39 -2.23 -12.42 -17.33
N PRO A 40 -1.10 -13.04 -16.97
CA PRO A 40 -0.22 -12.50 -15.92
C PRO A 40 0.26 -11.06 -16.19
N THR A 41 0.48 -10.71 -17.46
CA THR A 41 0.91 -9.37 -17.87
C THR A 41 -0.18 -8.33 -17.63
N GLU A 42 -1.43 -8.62 -18.01
CA GLU A 42 -2.57 -7.73 -17.77
C GLU A 42 -2.81 -7.55 -16.26
N ARG A 43 -2.73 -8.63 -15.47
CA ARG A 43 -2.83 -8.55 -14.01
C ARG A 43 -1.75 -7.65 -13.40
N LYS A 44 -0.50 -7.77 -13.86
CA LYS A 44 0.61 -6.92 -13.42
C LYS A 44 0.35 -5.46 -13.77
N ALA A 45 -0.07 -5.17 -15.01
CA ALA A 45 -0.39 -3.81 -15.44
C ALA A 45 -1.54 -3.21 -14.62
N ALA A 46 -2.61 -3.97 -14.40
CA ALA A 46 -3.75 -3.54 -13.59
C ALA A 46 -3.37 -3.25 -12.13
N LEU A 47 -2.48 -4.07 -11.54
CA LEU A 47 -1.93 -3.85 -10.21
C LEU A 47 -1.09 -2.58 -10.14
N THR A 48 -0.20 -2.36 -11.11
CA THR A 48 0.60 -1.12 -11.19
C THR A 48 -0.30 0.10 -11.31
N ALA A 49 -1.30 0.07 -12.19
CA ALA A 49 -2.25 1.17 -12.36
C ALA A 49 -3.08 1.43 -11.07
N GLN A 50 -3.44 0.37 -10.33
CA GLN A 50 -4.12 0.52 -9.03
C GLN A 50 -3.22 1.19 -8.00
N ARG A 51 -1.94 0.80 -7.93
CA ARG A 51 -0.95 1.44 -7.04
C ARG A 51 -0.74 2.91 -7.39
N GLU A 52 -0.68 3.25 -8.68
CA GLU A 52 -0.56 4.63 -9.14
C GLU A 52 -1.79 5.48 -8.75
N ARG A 53 -3.01 4.95 -8.94
CA ARG A 53 -4.23 5.64 -8.50
C ARG A 53 -4.23 5.90 -7.00
N TRP A 54 -3.75 4.92 -6.21
CA TRP A 54 -3.61 5.08 -4.76
C TRP A 54 -2.61 6.19 -4.39
N GLU A 55 -1.42 6.18 -4.99
CA GLU A 55 -0.41 7.23 -4.78
C GLU A 55 -0.98 8.63 -5.05
N LYS A 56 -1.63 8.79 -6.21
CA LYS A 56 -2.24 10.06 -6.63
C LYS A 56 -3.30 10.52 -5.64
N LEU A 57 -4.21 9.62 -5.24
CA LEU A 57 -5.27 9.96 -4.29
C LEU A 57 -4.70 10.36 -2.92
N HIS A 58 -3.78 9.56 -2.38
CA HIS A 58 -3.13 9.83 -1.09
C HIS A 58 -2.40 11.17 -1.11
N ASN A 59 -1.54 11.39 -2.11
CA ASN A 59 -0.75 12.63 -2.20
C ASN A 59 -1.64 13.86 -2.40
N ALA A 60 -2.75 13.74 -3.15
CA ALA A 60 -3.73 14.83 -3.27
C ALA A 60 -4.40 15.17 -1.93
N HIS A 61 -4.68 14.17 -1.10
CA HIS A 61 -5.17 14.41 0.27
C HIS A 61 -4.11 15.05 1.16
N ILE A 62 -2.85 14.62 1.08
CA ILE A 62 -1.75 15.28 1.80
C ILE A 62 -1.66 16.76 1.39
N ASP A 63 -1.72 17.07 0.10
CA ASP A 63 -1.70 18.45 -0.39
C ASP A 63 -2.89 19.30 0.06
N ARG A 64 -4.06 18.67 0.24
CA ARG A 64 -5.29 19.35 0.67
C ARG A 64 -5.31 19.62 2.18
N HIS A 65 -4.75 18.72 2.99
CA HIS A 65 -4.94 18.75 4.44
C HIS A 65 -3.70 19.15 5.24
N LEU A 66 -2.49 18.99 4.69
CA LEU A 66 -1.28 19.46 5.37
C LEU A 66 -0.92 20.85 4.85
N PRO A 67 -0.74 21.84 5.74
CA PRO A 67 -0.35 23.19 5.35
C PRO A 67 1.04 23.17 4.70
N LYS A 68 1.32 24.21 3.91
CA LYS A 68 2.58 24.42 3.19
C LYS A 68 3.03 25.88 3.28
N THR A 69 2.59 26.60 4.31
CA THR A 69 2.80 28.06 4.42
C THR A 69 4.19 28.39 4.92
N THR A 70 4.76 27.54 5.77
CA THR A 70 6.16 27.65 6.22
C THR A 70 7.03 26.56 5.59
N LEU A 71 8.35 26.76 5.61
CA LEU A 71 9.31 25.73 5.17
C LEU A 71 9.18 24.44 6.00
N LEU A 72 8.92 24.56 7.31
CA LEU A 72 8.70 23.41 8.18
C LEU A 72 7.45 22.62 7.77
N GLU A 73 6.37 23.32 7.45
CA GLU A 73 5.13 22.72 6.98
C GLU A 73 5.27 22.10 5.59
N ALA A 74 5.93 22.78 4.65
CA ALA A 74 6.22 22.24 3.33
C ALA A 74 7.07 20.97 3.41
N SER A 75 8.07 20.94 4.29
CA SER A 75 8.87 19.74 4.57
C SER A 75 8.02 18.61 5.16
N ARG A 76 7.13 18.91 6.10
CA ARG A 76 6.21 17.90 6.69
C ARG A 76 5.24 17.36 5.64
N ASN A 77 4.66 18.23 4.81
CA ASN A 77 3.78 17.85 3.71
C ASN A 77 4.52 16.92 2.73
N HIS A 78 5.71 17.32 2.28
CA HIS A 78 6.51 16.51 1.37
C HIS A 78 6.85 15.13 1.96
N ARG A 79 7.26 15.07 3.23
CA ARG A 79 7.57 13.80 3.92
C ARG A 79 6.37 12.88 4.15
N ALA A 80 5.16 13.41 4.16
CA ALA A 80 3.93 12.62 4.32
C ALA A 80 3.41 12.03 2.99
N LYS A 81 3.92 12.52 1.85
CA LYS A 81 3.63 11.94 0.54
C LYS A 81 4.34 10.60 0.37
N ILE A 82 3.75 9.76 -0.45
CA ILE A 82 4.26 8.42 -0.75
C ILE A 82 4.61 8.32 -2.23
N SER A 83 5.49 7.37 -2.56
CA SER A 83 5.64 6.86 -3.91
C SER A 83 5.50 5.35 -3.91
N MET A 84 4.68 4.84 -4.83
CA MET A 84 4.42 3.42 -5.04
C MET A 84 5.33 2.80 -6.12
N LYS A 85 6.19 3.62 -6.73
CA LYS A 85 7.24 3.20 -7.65
C LYS A 85 8.39 2.53 -6.90
N SER A 86 9.13 1.67 -7.58
CA SER A 86 10.39 1.15 -7.05
C SER A 86 11.44 2.26 -6.87
N LEU A 87 12.48 2.00 -6.07
CA LEU A 87 13.57 2.98 -5.87
C LEU A 87 14.26 3.34 -7.20
N ALA A 88 14.47 2.34 -8.07
CA ALA A 88 15.03 2.55 -9.39
C ALA A 88 14.16 3.47 -10.26
N GLU A 89 12.84 3.27 -10.28
CA GLU A 89 11.89 4.14 -11.01
C GLU A 89 11.74 5.54 -10.41
N GLN A 90 12.12 5.72 -9.15
CA GLN A 90 12.23 7.04 -8.51
C GLN A 90 13.58 7.73 -8.79
N GLY A 91 14.52 7.04 -9.45
CA GLY A 91 15.90 7.53 -9.64
C GLY A 91 16.72 7.55 -8.35
N ILE A 92 16.32 6.77 -7.34
CA ILE A 92 17.02 6.69 -6.06
C ILE A 92 17.98 5.51 -6.11
N ASP A 93 19.27 5.81 -6.17
CA ASP A 93 20.35 4.81 -6.07
C ASP A 93 20.63 4.46 -4.61
N ARG A 94 19.74 3.64 -4.04
CA ARG A 94 19.86 3.10 -2.69
C ARG A 94 19.49 1.63 -2.69
N GLN A 95 20.31 0.81 -2.03
CA GLN A 95 19.96 -0.59 -1.80
C GLN A 95 18.71 -0.70 -0.90
N ALA A 96 17.75 -1.52 -1.31
CA ALA A 96 16.59 -1.81 -0.50
C ALA A 96 17.03 -2.60 0.76
N ALA A 97 16.44 -2.26 1.91
CA ALA A 97 16.68 -3.02 3.12
C ALA A 97 16.22 -4.47 2.94
N ALA A 98 16.96 -5.41 3.54
CA ALA A 98 16.60 -6.81 3.51
C ALA A 98 15.22 -7.04 4.15
N LYS A 99 14.45 -7.98 3.60
CA LYS A 99 13.19 -8.41 4.19
C LYS A 99 13.48 -9.05 5.55
N MET A 100 12.93 -8.47 6.60
CA MET A 100 13.00 -9.03 7.95
C MET A 100 11.69 -9.75 8.30
N THR A 101 11.82 -10.83 9.05
CA THR A 101 10.73 -11.45 9.79
C THR A 101 10.32 -10.58 10.99
N PRO A 102 9.13 -10.80 11.59
CA PRO A 102 8.72 -10.05 12.77
C PRO A 102 9.72 -10.16 13.95
N SER A 103 10.35 -11.32 14.14
CA SER A 103 11.35 -11.52 15.20
C SER A 103 12.64 -10.75 14.94
N GLU A 104 13.13 -10.76 13.70
CA GLU A 104 14.31 -9.99 13.28
C GLU A 104 14.07 -8.48 13.40
N SER A 105 12.92 -8.00 12.95
CA SER A 105 12.52 -6.59 13.11
C SER A 105 12.44 -6.20 14.59
N ALA A 106 11.82 -7.03 15.43
CA ALA A 106 11.76 -6.78 16.87
C ALA A 106 13.15 -6.76 17.51
N ALA A 107 14.06 -7.65 17.11
CA ALA A 107 15.44 -7.65 17.58
C ALA A 107 16.19 -6.39 17.17
N MET A 108 16.04 -5.95 15.92
CA MET A 108 16.61 -4.71 15.41
C MET A 108 16.11 -3.50 16.21
N HIS A 109 14.81 -3.41 16.48
CA HIS A 109 14.23 -2.31 17.27
C HIS A 109 14.73 -2.31 18.71
N ARG A 110 14.86 -3.48 19.35
CA ARG A 110 15.46 -3.60 20.69
C ARG A 110 16.89 -3.12 20.72
N LYS A 111 17.71 -3.56 19.75
CA LYS A 111 19.09 -3.10 19.61
C LYS A 111 19.17 -1.59 19.43
N ALA A 112 18.40 -1.04 18.50
CA ALA A 112 18.36 0.39 18.25
C ALA A 112 17.85 1.22 19.45
N ALA A 113 17.01 0.65 20.32
CA ALA A 113 16.60 1.28 21.56
C ALA A 113 17.74 1.29 22.60
N ALA A 114 18.46 0.17 22.74
CA ALA A 114 19.62 0.07 23.62
C ALA A 114 20.74 1.02 23.18
N ASP A 115 21.04 1.09 21.88
CA ASP A 115 22.06 1.98 21.32
C ASP A 115 21.72 3.46 21.58
N ARG A 116 20.44 3.84 21.44
CA ARG A 116 19.98 5.21 21.76
C ARG A 116 20.10 5.53 23.25
N ALA A 117 19.74 4.60 24.13
CA ALA A 117 19.87 4.78 25.57
C ALA A 117 21.34 4.94 25.99
N ALA A 118 22.24 4.15 25.40
CA ALA A 118 23.68 4.26 25.62
C ALA A 118 24.22 5.63 25.16
N GLN A 119 23.82 6.09 23.97
CA GLN A 119 24.23 7.40 23.47
C GLN A 119 23.74 8.54 24.37
N GLN A 120 22.49 8.49 24.83
CA GLN A 120 21.94 9.47 25.76
C GLN A 120 22.72 9.51 27.09
N ALA A 121 23.13 8.36 27.61
CA ALA A 121 23.97 8.30 28.81
C ALA A 121 25.34 8.96 28.56
N ILE A 122 25.99 8.68 27.42
CA ILE A 122 27.28 9.31 27.05
C ILE A 122 27.12 10.83 26.92
N ASP A 123 26.09 11.29 26.22
CA ASP A 123 25.85 12.72 26.01
C ASP A 123 25.56 13.43 27.34
N SER A 124 24.86 12.76 28.27
CA SER A 124 24.60 13.31 29.60
C SER A 124 25.88 13.47 30.43
N ILE A 125 26.88 12.61 30.26
CA ILE A 125 28.17 12.70 30.94
C ILE A 125 29.03 13.82 30.32
N ARG A 126 28.95 14.02 29.00
CA ARG A 126 29.71 15.06 28.28
C ARG A 126 29.17 16.48 28.46
N ALA A 127 27.95 16.62 28.97
CA ALA A 127 27.32 17.91 29.24
C ALA A 127 27.69 18.51 30.61
N PHE A 128 28.49 17.79 31.41
CA PHE A 128 29.17 18.28 32.63
C PHE A 128 30.65 18.54 32.35
#